data_AF-A0A6V7I1W1-F1
#
_entry.id   AF-A0A6V7I1W1-F1
#
_cell.length_a   1.000
_cell.length_b   1.000
_cell.length_c   1.000
_cell.angle_alpha   90.00
_cell.angle_beta   90.00
_cell.angle_gamma   90.00
#
_symmetry.space_group_name_H-M   'P 1'
#
loop_
_entity.id
_entity.type
_entity.pdbx_description
1 polymer ?
#
loop_
_entity_poly.entity_id
_entity_poly.type
_entity_poly.pdbx_seq_one_letter_code
_entity_poly.pdbx_strand_id
1 'polypeptide(L)'
;GAVFGLLNFHVIVERVLEYGWGGMAVQLIGAMIMAPVVVGNENTTLPLNSKYPYDTTEPLNYRLTLVLQVTTAAFNFATMFVLDGLMRAFCRWTSFQMQILNSNFRHCDPTFPQSTQDRPVNNLNLLSNFEEQIHCFVLFRPDEITTKEDCFLRRFEVCIEHHKRLISIIHDLGYVFGYYIFAEFSSSTFIMCLTGYQVFL
;
A
#
# COMPACT_ATOMS: atom_id res chain seq x y z
N GLY A 1 -11.94 -8.26 19.76
CA GLY A 1 -10.72 -7.98 20.56
C GLY A 1 -9.94 -6.81 19.99
N ALA A 2 -8.99 -6.26 20.76
CA ALA A 2 -8.16 -5.10 20.36
C ALA A 2 -7.40 -5.30 19.03
N VAL A 3 -6.96 -6.53 18.75
CA VAL A 3 -6.33 -6.94 17.48
C VAL A 3 -7.25 -6.73 16.27
N PHE A 4 -8.55 -7.00 16.43
CA PHE A 4 -9.55 -6.79 15.36
C PHE A 4 -9.81 -5.29 15.12
N GLY A 5 -9.78 -4.47 16.18
CA GLY A 5 -9.88 -3.01 16.05
C GLY A 5 -8.68 -2.40 15.32
N LEU A 6 -7.47 -2.88 15.63
CA LEU A 6 -6.23 -2.46 14.96
C LEU A 6 -6.22 -2.86 13.47
N LEU A 7 -6.69 -4.07 13.17
CA LEU A 7 -6.84 -4.56 11.80
C LEU A 7 -7.85 -3.71 11.03
N ASN A 8 -9.02 -3.43 11.63
CA ASN A 8 -10.06 -2.63 10.99
C ASN A 8 -9.60 -1.19 10.71
N PHE A 9 -8.85 -0.56 11.63
CA PHE A 9 -8.28 0.77 11.41
C PHE A 9 -7.33 0.79 10.20
N HIS A 10 -6.38 -0.15 10.14
CA HIS A 10 -5.45 -0.22 9.01
C HIS A 10 -6.19 -0.45 7.68
N VAL A 11 -7.23 -1.30 7.68
CA VAL A 11 -8.07 -1.54 6.50
C VAL A 11 -8.87 -0.30 6.09
N ILE A 12 -9.36 0.50 7.04
CA ILE A 12 -10.07 1.74 6.75
C ILE A 12 -9.14 2.76 6.08
N VAL A 13 -7.94 2.96 6.63
CA VAL A 13 -6.94 3.89 6.05
C VAL A 13 -6.56 3.45 4.64
N GLU A 14 -6.35 2.14 4.44
CA GLU A 14 -6.03 1.55 3.15
C GLU A 14 -7.16 1.81 2.13
N ARG A 15 -8.43 1.57 2.50
CA ARG A 15 -9.57 1.87 1.64
C ARG A 15 -9.64 3.35 1.25
N VAL A 16 -9.40 4.26 2.20
CA VAL A 16 -9.40 5.70 1.90
C VAL A 16 -8.30 6.05 0.88
N LEU A 17 -7.10 5.50 1.06
CA LEU A 17 -6.00 5.70 0.13
C LEU A 17 -6.29 5.07 -1.25
N GLU A 18 -6.86 3.87 -1.29
CA GLU A 18 -7.25 3.18 -2.52
C GLU A 18 -8.34 3.96 -3.29
N TYR A 19 -9.38 4.43 -2.60
CA TYR A 19 -10.44 5.24 -3.22
C TYR A 19 -9.90 6.57 -3.73
N GLY A 20 -9.00 7.22 -2.98
CA GLY A 20 -8.35 8.45 -3.44
C GLY A 20 -7.56 8.24 -4.73
N TRP A 21 -6.75 7.18 -4.78
CA TRP A 21 -5.95 6.83 -5.96
C TRP A 21 -6.83 6.43 -7.16
N GLY A 22 -7.87 5.63 -6.92
CA GLY A 22 -8.85 5.26 -7.94
C GLY A 22 -9.58 6.47 -8.53
N GLY A 23 -9.95 7.45 -7.69
CA GLY A 23 -10.55 8.70 -8.13
C GLY A 23 -9.65 9.48 -9.10
N MET A 24 -8.36 9.61 -8.77
CA MET A 24 -7.38 10.27 -9.63
C MET A 24 -7.21 9.57 -10.99
N ALA A 25 -7.20 8.23 -10.99
CA ALA A 25 -7.10 7.46 -12.23
C ALA A 25 -8.32 7.65 -13.13
N VAL A 26 -9.54 7.61 -12.57
CA VAL A 26 -10.79 7.87 -13.31
C VAL A 26 -10.80 9.29 -13.89
N GLN A 27 -10.34 10.28 -13.12
CA GLN A 27 -10.25 11.67 -13.59
C GLN A 27 -9.32 11.79 -14.79
N LEU A 28 -8.16 11.13 -14.78
CA LEU A 28 -7.19 11.23 -15.86
C LEU A 28 -7.62 10.50 -17.13
N ILE A 29 -8.18 9.28 -17.01
CA ILE A 29 -8.75 8.55 -18.15
C ILE A 29 -9.95 9.32 -18.73
N GLY A 30 -10.81 9.87 -17.87
CA GLY A 30 -11.93 10.71 -18.27
C GLY A 30 -11.48 11.95 -19.04
N ALA A 31 -10.42 12.63 -18.57
CA ALA A 31 -9.83 13.77 -19.26
C ALA A 31 -9.30 13.40 -20.66
N MET A 32 -8.64 12.25 -20.81
CA MET A 32 -8.15 11.78 -22.12
C MET A 32 -9.28 11.49 -23.11
N ILE A 33 -10.41 10.95 -22.64
CA ILE A 33 -11.58 10.68 -23.49
C ILE A 33 -12.32 11.98 -23.86
N MET A 34 -12.38 12.95 -22.95
CA MET A 34 -13.08 14.21 -23.16
C MET A 34 -12.26 15.24 -23.97
N ALA A 35 -10.92 15.18 -23.92
CA ALA A 35 -10.02 16.06 -24.67
C ALA A 35 -10.35 16.18 -26.18
N PRO A 36 -10.55 15.10 -26.94
CA PRO A 36 -10.92 15.20 -28.36
C PRO A 36 -12.31 15.82 -28.59
N VAL A 37 -13.23 15.70 -27.64
CA VAL A 37 -14.59 16.27 -27.75
C VAL A 37 -14.58 17.78 -27.49
N VAL A 38 -13.74 18.25 -26.55
CA VAL A 38 -13.64 19.66 -26.19
C VAL A 38 -12.76 20.45 -27.16
N VAL A 39 -11.68 19.84 -27.68
CA VAL A 39 -10.69 20.51 -28.55
C VAL A 39 -10.99 20.28 -30.05
N GLY A 40 -11.84 19.32 -30.39
CA GLY A 40 -12.10 18.86 -31.75
C GLY A 40 -12.85 19.81 -32.68
N ASN A 41 -13.03 21.09 -32.32
CA ASN A 41 -13.74 22.03 -33.19
C ASN A 41 -12.83 22.77 -34.18
N GLU A 42 -11.50 22.81 -33.98
CA GLU A 42 -10.63 23.61 -34.88
C GLU A 42 -9.32 22.93 -35.32
N ASN A 43 -8.74 21.98 -34.57
CA ASN A 43 -7.54 21.25 -35.01
C ASN A 43 -7.57 19.81 -34.46
N THR A 44 -7.29 18.80 -35.29
CA THR A 44 -7.18 17.38 -34.93
C THR A 44 -5.93 17.09 -34.09
N THR A 45 -5.84 17.72 -32.92
CA THR A 45 -4.75 17.47 -31.97
C THR A 45 -5.06 16.24 -31.13
N LEU A 46 -4.07 15.37 -30.98
CA LEU A 46 -4.15 14.21 -30.11
C LEU A 46 -3.99 14.66 -28.65
N PRO A 47 -4.65 14.01 -27.68
CA PRO A 47 -4.54 14.37 -26.27
C PRO A 47 -3.11 14.21 -25.74
N LEU A 48 -2.36 13.25 -26.29
CA LEU A 48 -0.92 13.15 -26.09
C LEU A 48 -0.19 13.53 -27.39
N ASN A 49 0.62 14.58 -27.32
CA ASN A 49 1.48 15.01 -28.43
C ASN A 49 2.63 14.03 -28.61
N SER A 50 2.45 13.03 -29.47
CA SER A 50 3.46 12.05 -29.84
C SER A 50 3.64 12.01 -31.35
N LYS A 51 4.87 11.72 -31.82
CA LYS A 51 5.18 11.56 -33.24
C LYS A 51 4.94 10.10 -33.64
N TYR A 52 3.99 9.89 -34.54
CA TYR A 52 3.68 8.58 -35.10
C TYR A 52 4.26 8.45 -36.52
N PRO A 53 4.70 7.24 -36.93
CA PRO A 53 5.29 7.02 -38.26
C PRO A 53 4.26 7.01 -39.41
N TYR A 54 2.98 7.23 -39.11
CA TYR A 54 1.85 7.27 -40.04
C TYR A 54 1.10 8.59 -39.88
N ASP A 55 0.38 9.01 -40.93
CA ASP A 55 -0.34 10.27 -40.92
C ASP A 55 -1.58 10.18 -40.00
N THR A 56 -1.53 10.94 -38.91
CA THR A 56 -2.58 11.02 -37.89
C THR A 56 -3.71 11.98 -38.26
N THR A 57 -3.60 12.67 -39.40
CA THR A 57 -4.67 13.54 -39.92
C THR A 57 -5.79 12.75 -40.59
N GLU A 58 -5.54 11.49 -40.98
CA GLU A 58 -6.57 10.59 -41.50
C GLU A 58 -7.53 10.11 -40.39
N PRO A 59 -8.87 10.12 -40.63
CA PRO A 59 -9.86 9.87 -39.60
C PRO A 59 -9.83 8.45 -39.02
N LEU A 60 -9.33 7.47 -39.78
CA LEU A 60 -9.19 6.08 -39.32
C LEU A 60 -7.97 5.93 -38.39
N ASN A 61 -6.81 6.42 -38.82
CA ASN A 61 -5.55 6.32 -38.07
C ASN A 61 -5.62 7.15 -36.78
N TYR A 62 -6.32 8.27 -36.80
CA TYR A 62 -6.60 9.09 -35.62
C TYR A 62 -7.33 8.29 -34.54
N ARG A 63 -8.43 7.62 -34.90
CA ARG A 63 -9.24 6.81 -33.96
C ARG A 63 -8.46 5.64 -33.38
N LEU A 64 -7.69 4.94 -34.22
CA LEU A 64 -6.84 3.83 -33.76
C LEU A 64 -5.77 4.30 -32.77
N THR A 65 -5.14 5.44 -33.07
CA THR A 65 -4.12 6.03 -32.19
C THR A 65 -4.70 6.45 -30.85
N LEU A 66 -5.90 7.03 -30.86
CA LEU A 66 -6.59 7.43 -29.63
C LEU A 66 -6.93 6.21 -28.76
N VAL A 67 -7.45 5.13 -29.35
CA VAL A 67 -7.70 3.87 -28.61
C VAL A 67 -6.40 3.30 -28.04
N LEU A 68 -5.31 3.34 -28.79
CA LEU A 68 -4.01 2.87 -28.34
C LEU A 68 -3.46 3.71 -27.17
N GLN A 69 -3.63 5.04 -27.19
CA GLN A 69 -3.24 5.92 -26.10
C GLN A 69 -4.05 5.61 -24.82
N VAL A 70 -5.37 5.51 -24.93
CA VAL A 70 -6.25 5.22 -23.77
C VAL A 70 -5.96 3.84 -23.19
N THR A 71 -5.77 2.82 -24.02
CA THR A 71 -5.46 1.45 -23.55
C THR A 71 -4.09 1.37 -22.89
N THR A 72 -3.07 2.01 -23.46
CA THR A 72 -1.72 2.07 -22.86
C THR A 72 -1.76 2.82 -21.53
N ALA A 73 -2.47 3.95 -21.46
CA ALA A 73 -2.64 4.69 -20.21
C ALA A 73 -3.33 3.82 -19.15
N ALA A 74 -4.47 3.20 -19.47
CA ALA A 74 -5.19 2.33 -18.55
C ALA A 74 -4.33 1.16 -18.06
N PHE A 75 -3.55 0.53 -18.95
CA PHE A 75 -2.63 -0.53 -18.59
C PHE A 75 -1.55 -0.03 -17.62
N ASN A 76 -0.92 1.11 -17.88
CA ASN A 76 0.09 1.70 -17.01
C ASN A 76 -0.47 2.06 -15.62
N PHE A 77 -1.69 2.60 -15.56
CA PHE A 77 -2.35 2.85 -14.27
C PHE A 77 -2.62 1.57 -13.50
N ALA A 78 -3.10 0.53 -14.19
CA ALA A 78 -3.38 -0.76 -13.56
C ALA A 78 -2.10 -1.41 -13.01
N THR A 79 -1.00 -1.39 -13.76
CA THR A 79 0.28 -1.96 -13.30
C THR A 79 0.86 -1.19 -12.13
N MET A 80 0.83 0.14 -12.17
CA MET A 80 1.30 0.99 -11.06
C MET A 80 0.44 0.78 -9.80
N PHE A 81 -0.89 0.73 -9.96
CA PHE A 81 -1.81 0.43 -8.85
C PHE A 81 -1.53 -0.91 -8.18
N VAL A 82 -1.26 -1.96 -8.97
CA VAL A 82 -0.94 -3.30 -8.43
C VAL A 82 0.39 -3.28 -7.68
N LEU A 83 1.43 -2.65 -8.22
CA LEU A 83 2.75 -2.61 -7.58
C LEU A 83 2.74 -1.79 -6.29
N ASP A 84 2.13 -0.60 -6.31
CA ASP A 84 1.96 0.24 -5.12
C ASP A 84 1.07 -0.44 -4.07
N GLY A 85 -0.01 -1.09 -4.50
CA GLY A 85 -0.90 -1.84 -3.63
C GLY A 85 -0.18 -2.99 -2.94
N LEU A 86 0.59 -3.77 -3.69
CA LEU A 86 1.37 -4.88 -3.15
C LEU A 86 2.41 -4.40 -2.14
N MET A 87 3.12 -3.32 -2.45
CA MET A 87 4.10 -2.72 -1.56
C MET A 87 3.47 -2.22 -0.26
N ARG A 88 2.36 -1.48 -0.35
CA ARG A 88 1.60 -1.00 0.81
C ARG A 88 1.10 -2.15 1.66
N ALA A 89 0.59 -3.22 1.04
CA ALA A 89 0.12 -4.41 1.75
C ALA A 89 1.26 -5.09 2.54
N PHE A 90 2.46 -5.21 1.95
CA PHE A 90 3.61 -5.76 2.65
C PHE A 90 4.11 -4.85 3.78
N CYS A 91 4.23 -3.55 3.56
CA CYS A 91 4.60 -2.58 4.60
C CYS A 91 3.59 -2.59 5.76
N ARG A 92 2.30 -2.72 5.46
CA ARG A 92 1.24 -2.85 6.47
C ARG A 92 1.37 -4.15 7.24
N TRP A 93 1.55 -5.27 6.54
CA TRP A 93 1.73 -6.57 7.16
C TRP A 93 2.92 -6.56 8.13
N THR A 94 4.08 -6.07 7.70
CA THR A 94 5.27 -6.00 8.56
C THR A 94 5.10 -5.04 9.73
N SER A 95 4.47 -3.89 9.53
CA SER A 95 4.17 -2.93 10.61
C SER A 95 3.23 -3.53 11.66
N PHE A 96 2.20 -4.26 11.22
CA PHE A 96 1.28 -4.96 12.11
C PHE A 96 1.99 -6.05 12.92
N GLN A 97 2.83 -6.86 12.25
CA GLN A 97 3.65 -7.87 12.92
C GLN A 97 4.62 -7.26 13.95
N MET A 98 5.19 -6.08 13.66
CA MET A 98 6.06 -5.36 14.58
C MET A 98 5.31 -4.82 15.80
N GLN A 99 4.08 -4.33 15.63
CA GLN A 99 3.24 -3.86 16.74
C GLN A 99 2.84 -4.99 17.68
N ILE A 100 2.47 -6.16 17.12
CA ILE A 100 2.21 -7.38 17.92
C ILE A 100 3.45 -7.78 18.69
N LEU A 101 4.61 -7.79 18.02
CA LEU A 101 5.88 -8.13 18.63
C LEU A 101 6.24 -7.18 19.78
N ASN A 102 6.05 -5.86 19.61
CA ASN A 102 6.31 -4.88 20.65
C ASN A 102 5.40 -5.10 21.88
N SER A 103 4.13 -5.38 21.64
CA SER A 103 3.18 -5.73 22.71
C SER A 103 3.57 -7.02 23.44
N ASN A 104 4.00 -8.05 22.70
CA ASN A 104 4.46 -9.30 23.27
C ASN A 104 5.74 -9.13 24.10
N PHE A 105 6.68 -8.28 23.68
CA PHE A 105 7.88 -7.94 24.48
C PHE A 105 7.54 -7.28 25.81
N ARG A 106 6.50 -6.43 25.86
CA ARG A 106 6.03 -5.81 27.11
C ARG A 106 5.36 -6.82 28.06
N HIS A 107 4.85 -7.93 27.55
CA HIS A 107 4.08 -8.93 28.30
C HIS A 107 4.76 -10.33 28.32
N CYS A 108 6.10 -10.36 28.25
CA CYS A 108 6.87 -11.61 28.32
C CYS A 108 6.79 -12.32 29.68
N ASP A 109 6.37 -11.64 30.75
CA ASP A 109 6.23 -12.25 32.07
C ASP A 109 5.07 -13.27 32.09
N PRO A 110 5.28 -14.52 32.57
CA PRO A 110 4.22 -15.52 32.73
C PRO A 110 3.04 -15.08 33.61
N THR A 111 3.17 -13.99 34.39
CA THR A 111 2.06 -13.39 35.12
C THR A 111 0.93 -12.87 34.22
N PHE A 112 1.21 -12.60 32.94
CA PHE A 112 0.21 -12.18 31.96
C PHE A 112 -0.48 -13.38 31.28
N PRO A 113 -1.82 -13.37 31.17
CA PRO A 113 -2.58 -14.45 30.57
C PRO A 113 -2.28 -14.59 29.06
N GLN A 114 -2.21 -15.83 28.57
CA GLN A 114 -2.18 -16.10 27.13
C GLN A 114 -3.54 -15.73 26.50
N SER A 115 -3.54 -15.38 25.21
CA SER A 115 -4.75 -14.98 24.45
C SER A 115 -5.73 -16.16 24.18
N THR A 116 -6.11 -16.93 25.19
CA THR A 116 -7.19 -17.93 25.09
C THR A 116 -8.55 -17.36 25.49
N GLN A 117 -8.62 -16.13 26.00
CA GLN A 117 -9.88 -15.54 26.48
C GLN A 117 -10.36 -14.38 25.59
N ASP A 118 -11.35 -14.69 24.73
CA ASP A 118 -12.12 -13.71 23.97
C ASP A 118 -12.78 -12.70 24.92
N ARG A 119 -12.19 -11.50 25.02
CA ARG A 119 -12.89 -10.34 25.61
C ARG A 119 -13.54 -9.53 24.48
N PRO A 120 -14.86 -9.30 24.53
CA PRO A 120 -15.53 -8.38 23.61
C PRO A 120 -15.12 -6.95 23.97
N VAL A 121 -14.51 -6.24 23.02
CA VAL A 121 -14.06 -4.86 23.22
C VAL A 121 -15.08 -3.95 22.54
N ASN A 122 -15.88 -3.27 23.37
CA ASN A 122 -16.78 -2.21 22.94
C ASN A 122 -15.98 -0.95 22.60
N ASN A 123 -16.22 -0.43 21.39
CA ASN A 123 -15.91 0.92 20.88
C ASN A 123 -14.54 1.50 21.27
N LEU A 124 -13.53 1.25 20.43
CA LEU A 124 -12.22 1.89 20.57
C LEU A 124 -12.10 3.13 19.69
N ASN A 125 -11.99 4.28 20.34
CA ASN A 125 -11.70 5.56 19.70
C ASN A 125 -10.18 5.77 19.57
N LEU A 126 -9.80 6.14 18.35
CA LEU A 126 -8.75 7.08 17.94
C LEU A 126 -7.33 6.97 18.56
N LEU A 127 -6.48 6.29 17.78
CA LEU A 127 -5.09 6.64 17.44
C LEU A 127 -3.95 6.53 18.49
N SER A 128 -4.14 6.47 19.81
CA SER A 128 -2.96 6.47 20.72
C SER A 128 -2.77 5.27 21.64
N ASN A 129 -3.79 4.44 21.92
CA ASN A 129 -3.72 3.48 23.04
C ASN A 129 -3.91 1.99 22.65
N PHE A 130 -3.60 1.59 21.40
CA PHE A 130 -3.68 0.17 21.03
C PHE A 130 -2.53 -0.67 21.63
N GLU A 131 -1.34 -0.10 21.80
CA GLU A 131 -0.20 -0.77 22.48
C GLU A 131 -0.49 -1.12 23.94
N GLU A 132 -1.29 -0.30 24.63
CA GLU A 132 -1.65 -0.49 26.05
C GLU A 132 -2.79 -1.49 26.26
N GLN A 133 -3.54 -1.86 25.23
CA GLN A 133 -4.78 -2.65 25.37
C GLN A 133 -4.66 -4.13 24.99
N ILE A 134 -3.53 -4.54 24.42
CA ILE A 134 -3.22 -5.95 24.24
C ILE A 134 -2.58 -6.44 25.55
N HIS A 135 -3.42 -6.88 26.49
CA HIS A 135 -2.99 -7.38 27.81
C HIS A 135 -2.59 -8.87 27.80
N CYS A 136 -2.40 -9.47 26.63
CA CYS A 136 -2.17 -10.90 26.49
C CYS A 136 -1.05 -11.19 25.48
N PHE A 137 -0.27 -12.23 25.77
CA PHE A 137 0.72 -12.75 24.82
C PHE A 137 -0.01 -13.40 23.64
N VAL A 138 0.24 -12.89 22.43
CA VAL A 138 -0.30 -13.41 21.17
C VAL A 138 0.66 -14.45 20.63
N LEU A 139 0.19 -15.69 20.48
CA LEU A 139 0.99 -16.77 19.89
C LEU A 139 1.22 -16.50 18.41
N PHE A 140 2.47 -16.65 17.96
CA PHE A 140 2.84 -16.48 16.55
C PHE A 140 2.63 -17.77 15.75
N ARG A 141 2.60 -18.92 16.44
CA ARG A 141 2.43 -20.25 15.83
C ARG A 141 1.48 -21.13 16.66
N PRO A 142 0.56 -21.89 16.04
CA PRO A 142 -0.35 -22.77 16.78
C PRO A 142 0.39 -23.91 17.51
N ASP A 143 1.60 -24.25 17.09
CA ASP A 143 2.42 -25.33 17.66
C ASP A 143 2.99 -24.97 19.05
N GLU A 144 3.01 -23.67 19.40
CA GLU A 144 3.53 -23.14 20.67
C GLU A 144 2.63 -23.50 21.88
N ILE A 145 1.39 -23.95 21.63
CA ILE A 145 0.38 -24.32 22.65
C ILE A 145 0.75 -25.63 23.39
N THR A 146 1.69 -26.41 22.87
CA THR A 146 1.90 -27.81 23.29
C THR A 146 2.84 -28.01 24.49
N THR A 147 3.52 -26.96 24.96
CA THR A 147 4.58 -27.12 25.97
C THR A 147 4.19 -26.67 27.37
N LYS A 148 4.23 -27.63 28.30
CA LYS A 148 3.75 -27.59 29.68
C LYS A 148 4.40 -26.55 30.62
N GLU A 149 5.37 -25.77 30.17
CA GLU A 149 6.10 -24.80 31.00
C GLU A 149 6.22 -23.45 30.30
N ASP A 150 5.26 -22.57 30.60
CA ASP A 150 5.29 -21.16 30.25
C ASP A 150 6.32 -20.43 31.11
N CYS A 151 7.53 -20.22 30.57
CA CYS A 151 8.58 -19.45 31.22
C CYS A 151 8.88 -18.17 30.42
N PHE A 152 9.27 -17.09 31.12
CA PHE A 152 9.72 -15.83 30.54
C PHE A 152 10.78 -16.06 29.44
N LEU A 153 11.78 -16.90 29.72
CA LEU A 153 12.87 -17.19 28.79
C LEU A 153 12.36 -17.71 27.44
N ARG A 154 11.36 -18.59 27.47
CA ARG A 154 10.78 -19.17 26.27
C ARG A 154 9.95 -18.16 25.47
N ARG A 155 9.10 -17.38 26.15
CA ARG A 155 8.33 -16.30 25.51
C ARG A 155 9.26 -15.26 24.88
N PHE A 156 10.34 -14.92 25.55
CA PHE A 156 11.37 -14.01 25.05
C PHE A 156 12.13 -14.57 23.85
N GLU A 157 12.51 -15.85 23.89
CA GLU A 157 13.17 -16.54 22.77
C GLU A 157 12.28 -16.56 21.51
N VAL A 158 10.99 -16.85 21.66
CA VAL A 158 10.01 -16.81 20.56
C VAL A 158 9.89 -15.40 19.97
N CYS A 159 9.81 -14.36 20.80
CA CYS A 159 9.80 -12.97 20.33
C CYS A 159 11.08 -12.63 19.55
N ILE A 160 12.26 -13.05 20.03
CA ILE A 160 13.53 -12.83 19.33
C ILE A 160 13.55 -13.56 17.99
N GLU A 161 13.13 -14.83 17.95
CA GLU A 161 13.10 -15.60 16.71
C GLU A 161 12.16 -14.95 15.68
N HIS A 162 10.98 -14.52 16.12
CA HIS A 162 10.04 -13.81 15.26
C HIS A 162 10.60 -12.47 14.77
N HIS A 163 11.27 -11.71 15.63
CA HIS A 163 11.93 -10.46 15.26
C HIS A 163 12.99 -10.67 14.16
N LYS A 164 13.84 -11.70 14.31
CA LYS A 164 14.86 -12.07 13.31
C LYS A 164 14.22 -12.42 11.96
N ARG A 165 13.12 -13.19 11.98
CA ARG A 165 12.37 -13.52 10.75
C ARG A 165 11.78 -12.27 10.09
N LEU A 166 11.22 -11.35 10.88
CA LEU A 166 10.67 -10.10 10.37
C LEU A 166 11.75 -9.22 9.72
N ILE A 167 12.94 -9.13 10.33
CA ILE A 167 14.08 -8.41 9.74
C ILE A 167 14.46 -9.03 8.39
N SER A 168 14.52 -10.36 8.29
CA SER A 168 14.80 -11.04 7.03
C SER A 168 13.77 -10.70 5.95
N ILE A 169 12.48 -10.72 6.28
CA ILE A 169 11.40 -10.37 5.35
C ILE A 169 11.52 -8.92 4.89
N ILE A 170 11.80 -7.98 5.81
CA ILE A 170 11.97 -6.56 5.46
C ILE A 170 13.18 -6.37 4.55
N HIS A 171 14.27 -7.09 4.79
CA HIS A 171 15.45 -7.05 3.93
C HIS A 171 15.14 -7.55 2.51
N ASP A 172 14.43 -8.68 2.39
CA ASP A 172 14.02 -9.23 1.09
C ASP A 172 13.07 -8.29 0.35
N LEU A 173 12.11 -7.68 1.06
CA LEU A 173 11.24 -6.64 0.50
C LEU A 173 12.03 -5.42 0.02
N GLY A 174 13.02 -4.98 0.80
CA GLY A 174 13.92 -3.88 0.43
C GLY A 174 14.74 -4.20 -0.81
N TYR A 175 15.17 -5.45 -0.98
CA TYR A 175 15.88 -5.87 -2.19
C TYR A 175 14.98 -5.87 -3.43
N VAL A 176 13.75 -6.38 -3.31
CA VAL A 176 12.80 -6.48 -4.44
C VAL A 176 12.22 -5.12 -4.82
N PHE A 177 11.74 -4.35 -3.83
CA PHE A 177 11.05 -3.08 -4.07
C PHE A 177 11.95 -1.85 -3.97
N GLY A 178 13.19 -1.98 -3.51
CA GLY A 178 14.09 -0.83 -3.31
C GLY A 178 14.34 -0.05 -4.60
N TYR A 179 14.58 -0.75 -5.71
CA TYR A 179 14.73 -0.10 -7.02
C TYR A 179 13.43 0.57 -7.48
N TYR A 180 12.29 -0.07 -7.25
CA TYR A 180 10.98 0.48 -7.58
C TYR A 180 10.71 1.79 -6.85
N ILE A 181 10.87 1.82 -5.52
CA ILE A 181 10.69 3.04 -4.71
C ILE A 181 11.63 4.14 -5.18
N PHE A 182 12.90 3.80 -5.47
CA PHE A 182 13.88 4.78 -5.94
C PHE A 182 13.46 5.39 -7.29
N ALA A 183 13.03 4.56 -8.24
CA ALA A 183 12.57 5.01 -9.55
C ALA A 183 11.29 5.86 -9.45
N GLU A 184 10.33 5.45 -8.63
CA GLU A 184 9.08 6.17 -8.40
C GLU A 184 9.33 7.54 -7.75
N PHE A 185 10.18 7.59 -6.72
CA PHE A 185 10.55 8.83 -6.05
C PHE A 185 11.32 9.78 -6.98
N SER A 186 12.26 9.25 -7.76
CA SER A 186 13.01 10.02 -8.74
C SER A 186 12.07 10.60 -9.81
N SER A 187 11.21 9.76 -10.40
CA SER A 187 10.22 10.18 -11.39
C SER A 187 9.31 11.29 -10.87
N SER A 188 8.76 11.11 -9.65
CA SER A 188 7.89 12.11 -9.02
C SER A 188 8.60 13.43 -8.77
N THR A 189 9.87 13.39 -8.36
CA THR A 189 10.69 14.58 -8.16
C THR A 189 10.91 15.33 -9.48
N PHE A 190 11.28 14.61 -10.55
CA PHE A 190 11.44 15.21 -11.87
C PHE A 190 10.14 15.84 -12.39
N ILE A 191 9.01 15.13 -12.27
CA ILE A 191 7.70 15.64 -12.67
C ILE A 191 7.36 16.90 -11.87
N MET A 192 7.54 16.88 -10.55
CA MET A 192 7.27 18.04 -9.71
C MET A 192 8.12 19.26 -10.09
N CYS A 193 9.41 19.07 -10.39
CA CYS A 193 10.28 20.14 -10.85
C CYS A 193 9.83 20.71 -12.21
N LEU A 194 9.46 19.85 -13.16
CA LEU A 194 8.97 20.27 -14.48
C LEU A 194 7.63 21.00 -14.37
N THR A 195 6.70 20.49 -13.57
CA THR A 195 5.41 21.15 -13.32
C THR A 195 5.62 22.50 -12.64
N GLY A 196 6.53 22.59 -11.67
CA GLY A 196 6.90 23.87 -11.05
C GLY A 196 7.40 24.88 -12.08
N TYR A 197 8.32 24.47 -12.96
CA TYR A 197 8.80 25.32 -14.05
C TYR A 197 7.68 25.76 -15.00
N GLN A 198 6.77 24.85 -15.37
CA GLN A 198 5.64 25.14 -16.25
C GLN A 198 4.63 26.11 -15.63
N VAL A 199 4.47 26.14 -14.31
CA VAL A 199 3.60 27.10 -13.62
C VAL A 199 4.20 28.52 -13.58
N PHE A 200 5.54 28.62 -13.62
CA PHE A 200 6.24 29.92 -13.62
C PHE A 200 6.37 30.56 -15.00
N LEU A 201 6.21 29.80 -16.07
CA LEU A 201 6.22 30.28 -17.48
C LEU A 201 4.81 30.64 -17.95
#